data_AF-A0A1B7LDK8-F1
#
_entry.id   AF-A0A1B7LDK8-F1
#
_cell.length_a   1.000
_cell.length_b   1.000
_cell.length_c   1.000
_cell.angle_alpha   90.00
_cell.angle_beta   90.00
_cell.angle_gamma   90.00
#
_symmetry.space_group_name_H-M   'P 1'
#
loop_
_entity.id
_entity.type
_entity.pdbx_description
1 polymer ?
#
loop_
_entity_poly.entity_id
_entity_poly.type
_entity_poly.pdbx_seq_one_letter_code
_entity_poly.pdbx_strand_id
1 'polypeptide(L)'
;MTIRDLSTATGLSVTAIGNLEADKFNAALPNLRLLAKALGVPIAYLGCFEKLPENTLGQRITKARLYHGLTKEEMALAIGVDPKTLRNWEQGKHVPLPRYFNVLNQYLKVLEE
;
A
#
# COMPACT_ATOMS: atom_id res chain seq x y z
N MET A 1 -1.92 -24.30 5.12
CA MET A 1 -0.67 -23.64 4.71
C MET A 1 0.16 -23.40 5.95
N THR A 2 1.41 -23.89 5.97
CA THR A 2 2.35 -23.71 7.09
C THR A 2 3.32 -22.55 6.82
N ILE A 3 4.04 -22.07 7.84
CA ILE A 3 5.09 -21.03 7.69
C ILE A 3 6.17 -21.44 6.68
N ARG A 4 6.47 -22.75 6.57
CA ARG A 4 7.43 -23.30 5.61
C ARG A 4 6.89 -23.25 4.17
N ASP A 5 5.60 -23.54 4.00
CA ASP A 5 4.94 -23.42 2.70
C ASP A 5 4.91 -21.96 2.24
N LEU A 6 4.63 -21.03 3.17
CA LEU A 6 4.60 -19.59 2.90
C LEU A 6 6.00 -19.04 2.59
N SER A 7 7.03 -19.53 3.28
CA SER A 7 8.44 -19.21 2.98
C SER A 7 8.82 -19.61 1.55
N THR A 8 8.43 -20.83 1.16
CA THR A 8 8.68 -21.35 -0.19
C THR A 8 7.92 -20.55 -1.26
N ALA A 9 6.67 -20.17 -0.98
CA ALA A 9 5.83 -19.42 -1.92
C ALA A 9 6.24 -17.93 -2.07
N THR A 10 6.73 -17.30 -1.01
CA THR A 10 7.05 -15.86 -1.00
C THR A 10 8.54 -15.55 -1.18
N GLY A 11 9.42 -16.54 -0.99
CA GLY A 11 10.87 -16.35 -0.96
C GLY A 11 11.37 -15.66 0.32
N LEU A 12 10.49 -15.37 1.28
CA LEU A 12 10.87 -14.82 2.58
C LEU A 12 11.40 -15.93 3.49
N SER A 13 12.34 -15.62 4.38
CA SER A 13 12.80 -16.60 5.36
C SER A 13 11.69 -16.94 6.35
N VAL A 14 11.67 -18.19 6.83
CA VAL A 14 10.78 -18.63 7.92
C VAL A 14 10.90 -17.75 9.17
N THR A 15 12.07 -17.17 9.44
CA THR A 15 12.30 -16.21 10.52
C THR A 15 11.67 -14.84 10.25
N ALA A 16 11.71 -14.35 9.01
CA ALA A 16 11.03 -13.12 8.64
C ALA A 16 9.51 -13.29 8.78
N ILE A 17 8.96 -14.41 8.32
CA ILE A 17 7.53 -14.73 8.46
C ILE A 17 7.14 -14.87 9.94
N GLY A 18 7.93 -15.57 10.76
CA GLY A 18 7.65 -15.67 12.19
C GLY A 18 7.69 -14.33 12.93
N ASN A 19 8.57 -13.41 12.52
CA ASN A 19 8.61 -12.06 13.08
C ASN A 19 7.42 -11.19 12.65
N LEU A 20 6.86 -11.45 11.46
CA LEU A 20 5.62 -10.82 11.00
C LEU A 20 4.42 -11.32 11.80
N GLU A 21 4.35 -12.64 12.07
CA GLU A 21 3.29 -13.22 12.92
C GLU A 21 3.35 -12.73 14.36
N ALA A 22 4.54 -12.40 14.86
CA ALA A 22 4.75 -11.89 16.22
C ALA A 22 4.48 -10.37 16.38
N ASP A 23 3.96 -9.68 15.35
CA ASP A 23 3.74 -8.22 15.30
C ASP A 23 5.03 -7.38 15.49
N LYS A 24 6.21 -8.00 15.38
CA LYS A 24 7.51 -7.36 15.70
C LYS A 24 8.11 -6.62 14.50
N PHE A 25 7.58 -6.80 13.31
CA PHE A 25 8.12 -6.22 12.08
C PHE A 25 7.00 -5.67 11.20
N ASN A 26 7.01 -4.36 10.95
CA ASN A 26 6.12 -3.75 9.97
C ASN A 26 6.59 -4.20 8.57
N ALA A 27 5.84 -5.09 7.93
CA ALA A 27 6.20 -5.61 6.61
C ALA A 27 6.38 -4.46 5.61
N ALA A 28 7.54 -4.39 4.96
CA ALA A 28 7.69 -3.51 3.81
C ALA A 28 6.62 -3.85 2.76
N LEU A 29 6.05 -2.83 2.11
CA LEU A 29 4.95 -2.99 1.15
C LEU A 29 5.19 -4.06 0.07
N PRO A 30 6.41 -4.20 -0.50
CA PRO A 30 6.71 -5.27 -1.45
C PRO A 30 6.54 -6.68 -0.86
N ASN A 31 6.94 -6.87 0.40
CA ASN A 31 6.78 -8.15 1.11
C ASN A 31 5.31 -8.42 1.42
N LEU A 32 4.57 -7.37 1.80
CA LEU A 32 3.13 -7.46 2.02
C LEU A 32 2.38 -7.89 0.75
N ARG A 33 2.83 -7.42 -0.43
CA ARG A 33 2.28 -7.82 -1.73
C ARG A 33 2.56 -9.29 -2.05
N LEU A 34 3.76 -9.78 -1.75
CA LEU A 34 4.11 -11.20 -1.89
C LEU A 34 3.25 -12.08 -0.98
N LEU A 35 3.07 -11.66 0.28
CA LEU A 35 2.23 -12.37 1.26
C LEU A 35 0.76 -12.35 0.83
N ALA A 36 0.21 -11.21 0.43
CA ALA A 36 -1.15 -11.08 -0.08
C ALA A 36 -1.40 -12.05 -1.25
N LYS A 37 -0.48 -12.10 -2.20
CA LYS A 37 -0.55 -13.00 -3.35
C LYS A 37 -0.48 -14.48 -2.95
N ALA A 38 0.42 -14.85 -2.03
CA ALA A 38 0.59 -16.22 -1.58
C ALA A 38 -0.60 -16.72 -0.74
N LEU A 39 -1.19 -15.82 0.07
CA LEU A 39 -2.34 -16.10 0.92
C LEU A 39 -3.67 -16.02 0.15
N GLY A 40 -3.67 -15.43 -1.06
CA GLY A 40 -4.89 -15.22 -1.85
C GLY A 40 -5.84 -14.19 -1.25
N VAL A 41 -5.33 -13.29 -0.40
CA VAL A 41 -6.12 -12.26 0.29
C VAL A 41 -5.74 -10.87 -0.21
N PRO A 42 -6.65 -9.88 -0.15
CA PRO A 42 -6.33 -8.50 -0.49
C PRO A 42 -5.21 -7.95 0.40
N ILE A 43 -4.31 -7.16 -0.18
CA ILE A 43 -3.23 -6.51 0.58
C ILE A 43 -3.78 -5.55 1.65
N ALA A 44 -4.95 -4.96 1.40
CA ALA A 44 -5.67 -4.11 2.35
C ALA A 44 -6.02 -4.83 3.65
N TYR A 45 -6.36 -6.11 3.56
CA TYR A 45 -6.66 -6.96 4.70
C TYR A 45 -5.41 -7.22 5.54
N LEU A 46 -4.29 -7.60 4.90
CA LEU A 46 -3.03 -7.84 5.62
C LEU A 46 -2.42 -6.58 6.21
N GLY A 47 -2.56 -5.43 5.54
CA GLY A 47 -2.05 -4.14 6.01
C GLY A 47 -2.96 -3.43 7.01
N CYS A 48 -4.13 -3.99 7.34
CA CYS A 48 -5.19 -3.33 8.10
C CYS A 48 -5.55 -1.93 7.56
N PHE A 49 -5.46 -1.73 6.24
CA PHE A 49 -5.62 -0.41 5.61
C PHE A 49 -7.06 0.11 5.67
N GLU A 50 -8.03 -0.76 5.97
CA GLU A 50 -9.43 -0.41 6.24
C GLU A 50 -9.58 0.62 7.37
N LYS A 51 -8.72 0.53 8.40
CA LYS A 51 -8.75 1.42 9.57
C LYS A 51 -8.06 2.77 9.33
N LEU A 52 -7.46 2.99 8.16
CA LEU A 52 -6.78 4.24 7.87
C LEU A 52 -7.79 5.39 7.73
N PRO A 53 -7.45 6.57 8.26
CA PRO A 53 -8.31 7.74 8.12
C PRO A 53 -8.41 8.14 6.65
N GLU A 54 -9.55 8.72 6.27
CA GLU A 54 -9.87 9.17 4.90
C GLU A 54 -10.55 10.55 4.87
N ASN A 55 -10.41 11.30 5.96
CA ASN A 55 -11.05 12.61 6.16
C ASN A 55 -10.47 13.68 5.25
N THR A 56 -9.23 13.52 4.79
CA THR A 56 -8.56 14.46 3.88
C THR A 56 -8.20 13.81 2.54
N LEU A 57 -8.03 14.62 1.50
CA LEU A 57 -7.53 14.14 0.20
C LEU A 57 -6.20 13.39 0.35
N GLY A 58 -5.26 13.90 1.15
CA GLY A 58 -3.97 13.23 1.38
C GLY A 58 -4.11 11.87 2.05
N GLN A 59 -5.05 11.76 2.99
CA GLN A 59 -5.41 10.50 3.64
C GLN A 59 -6.05 9.51 2.65
N ARG A 60 -6.99 9.96 1.82
CA ARG A 60 -7.59 9.15 0.76
C ARG A 60 -6.54 8.65 -0.26
N ILE A 61 -5.62 9.52 -0.67
CA ILE A 61 -4.51 9.17 -1.57
C ILE A 61 -3.63 8.11 -0.93
N THR A 62 -3.27 8.28 0.35
CA THR A 62 -2.46 7.31 1.10
C THR A 62 -3.16 5.95 1.17
N LYS A 63 -4.44 5.93 1.53
CA LYS A 63 -5.24 4.72 1.65
C LYS A 63 -5.36 4.01 0.30
N ALA A 64 -5.74 4.72 -0.76
CA ALA A 64 -5.83 4.17 -2.11
C ALA A 64 -4.49 3.59 -2.57
N ARG A 65 -3.37 4.31 -2.37
CA ARG A 65 -2.03 3.81 -2.71
C ARG A 65 -1.73 2.46 -2.06
N LEU A 66 -2.06 2.34 -0.78
CA LEU A 66 -1.82 1.14 0.00
C LEU A 66 -2.76 -0.01 -0.41
N TYR A 67 -4.01 0.28 -0.80
CA TYR A 67 -4.94 -0.70 -1.36
C TYR A 67 -4.43 -1.31 -2.66
N HIS A 68 -3.80 -0.50 -3.51
CA HIS A 68 -3.12 -0.97 -4.72
C HIS A 68 -1.76 -1.64 -4.43
N GLY A 69 -1.30 -1.62 -3.18
CA GLY A 69 0.00 -2.16 -2.79
C GLY A 69 1.20 -1.46 -3.45
N LEU A 70 1.05 -0.18 -3.76
CA LEU A 70 2.08 0.63 -4.43
C LEU A 70 2.94 1.39 -3.42
N THR A 71 4.25 1.39 -3.65
CA THR A 71 5.15 2.29 -2.95
C THR A 71 4.92 3.73 -3.41
N LYS A 72 5.44 4.70 -2.63
CA LYS A 72 5.36 6.12 -3.01
C LYS A 72 6.05 6.37 -4.34
N GLU A 73 7.16 5.68 -4.59
CA GLU A 73 7.92 5.79 -5.83
C GLU A 73 7.13 5.24 -7.02
N GLU A 74 6.53 4.05 -6.87
CA GLU A 74 5.70 3.46 -7.93
C GLU A 74 4.49 4.33 -8.27
N MET A 75 3.76 4.82 -7.26
CA MET A 75 2.59 5.68 -7.52
C MET A 75 2.99 7.04 -8.09
N ALA A 76 4.08 7.63 -7.61
CA ALA A 76 4.57 8.91 -8.12
C ALA A 76 4.98 8.79 -9.60
N LEU A 77 5.67 7.70 -9.96
CA LEU A 77 6.03 7.38 -11.34
C LEU A 77 4.78 7.17 -12.21
N ALA A 78 3.76 6.47 -11.70
CA ALA A 78 2.52 6.24 -12.44
C ALA A 78 1.70 7.52 -12.67
N ILE A 79 1.73 8.47 -11.74
CA ILE A 79 1.07 9.78 -11.88
C ILE A 79 1.94 10.76 -12.70
N GLY A 80 3.24 10.50 -12.83
CA GLY A 80 4.20 11.39 -13.48
C GLY A 80 4.62 12.57 -12.59
N VAL A 81 4.73 12.36 -11.27
CA VAL A 81 5.19 13.36 -10.31
C VAL A 81 6.42 12.89 -9.55
N ASP A 82 7.12 13.83 -8.93
CA ASP A 82 8.22 13.50 -8.03
C ASP A 82 7.70 12.82 -6.74
N PRO A 83 8.38 11.79 -6.19
CA PRO A 83 7.98 11.14 -4.94
C PRO A 83 7.82 12.11 -3.74
N LYS A 84 8.58 13.20 -3.71
CA LYS A 84 8.45 14.27 -2.70
C LYS A 84 7.14 15.03 -2.86
N THR A 85 6.70 15.25 -4.10
CA THR A 85 5.40 15.87 -4.39
C THR A 85 4.27 14.99 -3.90
N LEU A 86 4.31 13.68 -4.20
CA LEU A 86 3.32 12.74 -3.69
C LEU A 86 3.31 12.70 -2.17
N ARG A 87 4.48 12.67 -1.52
CA ARG A 87 4.59 12.73 -0.05
C ARG A 87 3.95 13.99 0.53
N ASN A 88 4.12 15.14 -0.13
CA ASN A 88 3.50 16.39 0.32
C ASN A 88 1.97 16.37 0.19
N TRP A 89 1.44 15.70 -0.85
CA TRP A 89 0.00 15.49 -1.01
C TRP A 89 -0.55 14.57 0.07
N GLU A 90 0.10 13.44 0.33
CA GLU A 90 -0.29 12.49 1.39
C GLU A 90 -0.31 13.15 2.78
N GLN A 91 0.64 14.05 3.05
CA GLN A 91 0.71 14.81 4.29
C GLN A 91 -0.29 15.98 4.37
N GLY A 92 -1.06 16.24 3.31
CA GLY A 92 -1.96 17.39 3.23
C GLY A 92 -1.26 18.74 3.20
N LYS A 93 0.06 18.78 2.95
CA LYS A 93 0.83 20.03 2.85
C LYS A 93 0.55 20.77 1.55
N HIS A 94 0.29 20.03 0.48
CA HIS A 94 -0.01 20.56 -0.84
C HIS A 94 -1.23 19.84 -1.41
N VAL A 95 -2.04 20.57 -2.17
CA VAL A 95 -3.18 20.00 -2.90
C VAL A 95 -2.75 19.69 -4.34
N PRO A 96 -3.13 18.53 -4.91
CA PRO A 96 -2.88 18.24 -6.32
C PRO A 96 -3.49 19.30 -7.24
N LEU A 97 -2.83 19.59 -8.36
CA LEU A 97 -3.40 20.43 -9.41
C LEU A 97 -4.53 19.70 -10.15
N PRO A 98 -5.53 20.42 -10.71
CA PRO A 98 -6.67 19.83 -11.45
C PRO A 98 -6.28 18.77 -12.50
N ARG A 99 -5.15 18.97 -13.19
CA ARG A 99 -4.63 18.04 -14.21
C ARG A 99 -4.34 16.62 -13.67
N TYR A 100 -4.04 16.46 -12.38
CA TYR A 100 -3.73 15.17 -11.77
C TYR A 100 -4.97 14.45 -11.23
N PHE A 101 -6.11 15.14 -11.10
CA PHE A 101 -7.33 14.53 -10.55
C PHE A 101 -7.86 13.39 -11.42
N ASN A 102 -7.67 13.45 -12.75
CA ASN A 102 -8.11 12.37 -13.62
C ASN A 102 -7.41 11.04 -13.27
N VAL A 103 -6.09 11.08 -13.11
CA VAL A 103 -5.28 9.92 -12.73
C VAL A 103 -5.54 9.52 -11.28
N LEU A 104 -5.57 10.48 -10.35
CA LEU A 104 -5.85 10.21 -8.94
C LEU A 104 -7.21 9.55 -8.73
N ASN A 105 -8.25 9.99 -9.45
CA ASN A 105 -9.57 9.40 -9.36
C ASN A 105 -9.58 7.92 -9.77
N GLN A 106 -8.75 7.50 -10.73
CA GLN A 106 -8.62 6.08 -11.07
C GLN A 106 -8.13 5.25 -9.89
N TYR A 107 -7.19 5.78 -9.10
CA TYR A 107 -6.71 5.10 -7.89
C TYR A 107 -7.73 5.17 -6.75
N LEU A 108 -8.40 6.31 -6.57
CA LEU A 108 -9.33 6.55 -5.48
C LEU A 108 -10.63 5.74 -5.58
N LYS A 109 -11.04 5.30 -6.78
CA LYS A 109 -12.22 4.45 -7.00
C LYS A 109 -12.24 3.19 -6.13
N VAL A 110 -11.07 2.63 -5.81
CA VAL A 110 -10.95 1.44 -4.95
C VAL A 110 -11.48 1.65 -3.52
N LEU A 111 -11.72 2.90 -3.11
CA LEU A 111 -12.27 3.25 -1.81
C LEU A 111 -13.77 3.54 -1.86
N GLU A 112 -14.37 3.57 -3.05
CA GLU A 112 -15.77 3.90 -3.29
C GLU A 112 -16.62 2.65 -3.61
N GLU A 113 -15.96 1.49 -3.78
CA GLU A 113 -16.55 0.14 -3.92
C GLU A 113 -16.57 -0.60 -2.58
#